data_AF-A0A2N0PGH0-F1
#
_entry.id   AF-A0A2N0PGH0-F1
#
_cell.length_a   1.000
_cell.length_b   1.000
_cell.length_c   1.000
_cell.angle_alpha   90.00
_cell.angle_beta   90.00
_cell.angle_gamma   90.00
#
_symmetry.space_group_name_H-M   'P 1'
#
loop_
_entity.id
_entity.type
_entity.pdbx_description
1 polymer ?
#
loop_
_entity_poly.entity_id
_entity_poly.type
_entity_poly.pdbx_seq_one_letter_code
_entity_poly.pdbx_strand_id
1 'polypeptide(L)'
;MSIVILNWNIEANPIDTQLIMHDYQLSNQKHFQIIENNDKKFSGKFLHITDIHFDHLYLPNSDPSKFCHNYAKKSKNNKSGKFGTPQSECDSSYALINSTFFFLKENFQDVDFIIYTGDTLRHERDSKIPLTEDYVKWSHKTIINYIMETFDIDKIKFIPTLGNNDEWDHNQLEDGPNTLFSNLTQIWAPLKLNLTSDFLKGGYFRQDINSKLSVFSLNSMYFYDSNDQIKDCNHKNSPGAIQLKWIENQLKSARKERRKVFIAQHIPPLDSEGEPTFYHACYNKYVELLGKFSDVISGHFTGHTNLDTLTFVTVSKNIKNIREKYSLLYLDKDEDPLMESNKDVILVLNNAPSIYPVHNSGIREYRYSTSLEMFGILIDYIQYYADIKKANKIGKLEWEMEYIASKTYSMKQLSPSDWAKVLDQMKDKDSKLWQDYSKYVTVS
;
A
#
# COMPACT_ATOMS: atom_id res chain seq x y z
N MET A 1 -6.52 -27.43 -31.10
CA MET A 1 -5.18 -27.53 -30.50
C MET A 1 -4.22 -26.84 -31.46
N SER A 2 -3.94 -25.57 -31.24
CA SER A 2 -2.93 -24.82 -32.00
C SER A 2 -2.08 -24.10 -30.97
N ILE A 3 -0.94 -24.69 -30.66
CA ILE A 3 0.07 -24.11 -29.78
C ILE A 3 0.79 -23.06 -30.62
N VAL A 4 0.48 -21.79 -30.36
CA VAL A 4 1.27 -20.67 -30.88
C VAL A 4 2.44 -20.49 -29.92
N ILE A 5 3.60 -21.05 -30.28
CA ILE A 5 4.86 -20.76 -29.61
C ILE A 5 5.35 -19.42 -30.18
N LEU A 6 5.17 -18.34 -29.42
CA LEU A 6 5.80 -17.06 -29.70
C LEU A 6 7.13 -16.99 -28.94
N ASN A 7 8.23 -17.16 -29.68
CA ASN A 7 9.59 -16.88 -29.19
C ASN A 7 9.76 -15.37 -29.05
N TRP A 8 9.83 -14.86 -27.83
CA TRP A 8 10.26 -13.49 -27.54
C TRP A 8 11.57 -13.52 -26.77
N ASN A 9 12.69 -13.54 -27.50
CA ASN A 9 13.96 -13.02 -26.99
C ASN A 9 13.91 -11.50 -27.20
N ILE A 10 13.35 -10.76 -26.24
CA ILE A 10 13.57 -9.32 -26.15
C ILE A 10 14.70 -9.12 -25.15
N GLU A 11 15.87 -8.70 -25.64
CA GLU A 11 16.84 -8.01 -24.81
C GLU A 11 16.21 -6.68 -24.36
N ALA A 12 16.04 -6.52 -23.05
CA ALA A 12 15.54 -5.30 -22.45
C ALA A 12 16.55 -4.18 -22.68
N ASN A 13 16.26 -3.28 -23.62
CA ASN A 13 17.01 -2.03 -23.74
C ASN A 13 16.51 -1.02 -22.70
N PRO A 14 17.40 -0.26 -22.04
CA PRO A 14 17.02 0.81 -21.12
C PRO A 14 16.15 1.85 -21.82
N ILE A 15 15.11 2.29 -21.11
CA ILE A 15 14.18 3.32 -21.57
C ILE A 15 14.93 4.67 -21.61
N ASP A 16 15.27 5.14 -22.80
CA ASP A 16 15.84 6.48 -23.04
C ASP A 16 14.70 7.52 -23.07
N THR A 17 14.25 7.97 -21.91
CA THR A 17 13.20 9.01 -21.81
C THR A 17 13.80 10.40 -21.63
N GLN A 18 14.17 11.04 -22.74
CA GLN A 18 14.10 12.50 -22.86
C GLN A 18 12.68 12.88 -23.35
N LEU A 19 11.70 12.90 -22.45
CA LEU A 19 10.38 13.49 -22.70
C LEU A 19 10.29 14.80 -21.92
N ILE A 20 10.33 15.91 -22.65
CA ILE A 20 10.19 17.29 -22.15
C ILE A 20 8.73 17.47 -21.71
N MET A 21 8.45 17.23 -20.43
CA MET A 21 7.20 17.65 -19.79
C MET A 21 7.20 19.18 -19.74
N HIS A 22 6.29 19.82 -20.48
CA HIS A 22 6.06 21.26 -20.35
C HIS A 22 5.80 21.61 -18.88
N ASP A 23 6.55 22.59 -18.37
CA ASP A 23 6.39 23.17 -17.04
C ASP A 23 4.93 23.54 -16.78
N TYR A 24 4.20 22.68 -16.07
CA TYR A 24 2.85 22.97 -15.61
C TYR A 24 2.95 24.09 -14.58
N GLN A 25 2.68 25.31 -15.04
CA GLN A 25 2.66 26.51 -14.20
C GLN A 25 1.73 26.31 -12.98
N LEU A 26 2.33 26.43 -11.80
CA LEU A 26 1.70 26.46 -10.47
C LEU A 26 0.83 27.71 -10.23
N SER A 27 0.13 28.25 -11.24
CA SER A 27 -0.50 29.57 -11.12
C SER A 27 -1.97 29.57 -10.71
N ASN A 28 -2.65 28.42 -10.58
CA ASN A 28 -4.04 28.39 -10.10
C ASN A 28 -4.26 27.27 -9.07
N GLN A 29 -4.49 27.68 -7.82
CA GLN A 29 -4.98 26.82 -6.75
C GLN A 29 -6.27 26.13 -7.21
N LYS A 30 -6.25 24.79 -7.37
CA LYS A 30 -7.47 24.04 -7.66
C LYS A 30 -8.34 24.01 -6.40
N HIS A 31 -9.53 24.59 -6.49
CA HIS A 31 -10.58 24.35 -5.51
C HIS A 31 -11.00 22.87 -5.55
N PHE A 32 -11.35 22.31 -4.39
CA PHE A 32 -11.90 20.96 -4.29
C PHE A 32 -13.08 20.80 -5.25
N GLN A 33 -12.98 19.86 -6.19
CA GLN A 33 -14.04 19.58 -7.15
C GLN A 33 -14.86 18.37 -6.69
N ILE A 34 -16.16 18.60 -6.46
CA ILE A 34 -17.12 17.51 -6.27
C ILE A 34 -17.37 16.89 -7.64
N ILE A 35 -17.12 15.59 -7.78
CA ILE A 35 -17.49 14.86 -9.00
C ILE A 35 -19.02 14.71 -9.01
N GLU A 36 -19.69 15.39 -9.94
CA GLU A 36 -21.09 15.12 -10.25
C GLU A 36 -21.24 13.68 -10.78
N ASN A 37 -22.30 12.98 -10.36
CA ASN A 37 -22.59 11.59 -10.74
C ASN A 37 -22.71 11.50 -12.27
N ASN A 38 -21.62 11.18 -12.97
CA ASN A 38 -21.71 10.61 -14.30
C ASN A 38 -22.02 9.11 -14.13
N ASP A 39 -22.95 8.60 -14.94
CA ASP A 39 -23.51 7.23 -14.96
C ASP A 39 -22.47 6.13 -15.28
N LYS A 40 -21.26 6.17 -14.69
CA LYS A 40 -20.28 5.10 -14.77
C LYS A 40 -20.77 3.95 -13.88
N LYS A 41 -21.12 2.84 -14.49
CA LYS A 41 -21.39 1.58 -13.79
C LYS A 41 -20.07 1.05 -13.22
N PHE A 42 -19.95 1.03 -11.90
CA PHE A 42 -18.80 0.48 -11.18
C PHE A 42 -18.78 -1.05 -11.26
N SER A 43 -17.61 -1.64 -11.46
CA SER A 43 -17.42 -3.10 -11.43
C SER A 43 -17.43 -3.66 -10.01
N GLY A 44 -17.15 -2.81 -9.02
CA GLY A 44 -17.00 -3.21 -7.63
C GLY A 44 -15.63 -3.82 -7.33
N LYS A 45 -14.60 -3.46 -8.11
CA LYS A 45 -13.24 -3.99 -7.98
C LYS A 45 -12.22 -2.87 -7.90
N PHE A 46 -11.18 -3.03 -7.09
CA PHE A 46 -10.00 -2.16 -7.13
C PHE A 46 -8.72 -2.95 -6.84
N LEU A 47 -7.59 -2.45 -7.32
CA LEU A 47 -6.28 -3.00 -6.99
C LEU A 47 -5.66 -2.27 -5.79
N HIS A 48 -4.93 -3.01 -4.98
CA HIS A 48 -3.98 -2.50 -4.03
C HIS A 48 -2.60 -3.07 -4.37
N ILE A 49 -1.68 -2.16 -4.69
CA ILE A 49 -0.26 -2.44 -4.91
C ILE A 49 0.57 -1.63 -3.91
N THR A 50 1.75 -2.10 -3.54
CA THR A 50 2.61 -1.41 -2.55
C THR A 50 4.06 -1.84 -2.70
N ASP A 51 4.98 -1.01 -2.19
CA ASP A 51 6.38 -1.35 -1.95
C ASP A 51 7.02 -1.94 -3.22
N ILE A 52 7.05 -1.11 -4.27
CA ILE A 52 7.63 -1.49 -5.55
C ILE A 52 9.14 -1.61 -5.44
N HIS A 53 9.78 -0.71 -4.67
CA HIS A 53 11.22 -0.65 -4.48
C HIS A 53 12.01 -0.87 -5.77
N PHE A 54 11.75 -0.05 -6.79
CA PHE A 54 12.40 -0.27 -8.08
C PHE A 54 13.88 0.10 -7.98
N ASP A 55 14.73 -0.90 -8.25
CA ASP A 55 16.18 -0.74 -8.35
C ASP A 55 16.63 -0.94 -9.79
N HIS A 56 16.94 0.18 -10.44
CA HIS A 56 17.43 0.19 -11.81
C HIS A 56 18.90 -0.24 -11.92
N LEU A 57 19.61 -0.32 -10.81
CA LEU A 57 21.00 -0.75 -10.71
C LEU A 57 21.12 -2.26 -10.47
N TYR A 58 20.00 -2.95 -10.26
CA TYR A 58 19.96 -4.38 -10.04
C TYR A 58 20.64 -5.13 -11.21
N LEU A 59 21.67 -5.89 -10.89
CA LEU A 59 22.37 -6.78 -11.81
C LEU A 59 21.99 -8.23 -11.53
N PRO A 60 21.44 -8.98 -12.50
CA PRO A 60 21.22 -10.41 -12.34
C PRO A 60 22.56 -11.17 -12.32
N ASN A 61 22.61 -12.30 -11.63
CA ASN A 61 23.82 -13.09 -11.42
C ASN A 61 24.99 -12.28 -10.82
N SER A 62 24.70 -11.35 -9.90
CA SER A 62 25.63 -10.54 -9.13
C SER A 62 25.63 -10.94 -7.66
N ASP A 63 26.43 -10.26 -6.83
CA ASP A 63 26.58 -10.57 -5.40
C ASP A 63 25.46 -9.91 -4.58
N PRO A 64 24.53 -10.68 -3.97
CA PRO A 64 23.47 -10.10 -3.17
C PRO A 64 23.97 -9.33 -1.94
N SER A 65 25.16 -9.64 -1.42
CA SER A 65 25.75 -8.89 -0.30
C SER A 65 26.28 -7.51 -0.71
N LYS A 66 26.14 -7.15 -1.99
CA LYS A 66 26.42 -5.83 -2.54
C LYS A 66 25.15 -5.23 -3.15
N PHE A 67 24.01 -5.54 -2.54
CA PHE A 67 22.69 -5.03 -2.93
C PHE A 67 22.32 -5.34 -4.38
N CYS A 68 22.93 -6.38 -4.96
CA CYS A 68 22.83 -6.71 -6.38
C CYS A 68 23.37 -5.64 -7.35
N HIS A 69 24.10 -4.64 -6.88
CA HIS A 69 24.67 -3.60 -7.74
C HIS A 69 26.03 -3.98 -8.35
N ASN A 70 26.66 -5.07 -7.87
CA ASN A 70 28.05 -5.39 -8.22
C ASN A 70 28.35 -6.89 -8.20
N TYR A 71 29.23 -7.33 -9.09
CA TYR A 71 29.74 -8.70 -9.08
C TYR A 71 30.80 -8.91 -7.99
N ALA A 72 30.83 -10.11 -7.41
CA ALA A 72 31.90 -10.60 -6.59
C ALA A 72 33.12 -10.99 -7.44
N LYS A 73 34.32 -10.94 -6.83
CA LYS A 73 35.53 -11.51 -7.44
C LYS A 73 35.44 -13.03 -7.59
N LYS A 74 34.78 -13.71 -6.64
CA LYS A 74 34.56 -15.16 -6.66
C LYS A 74 33.17 -15.42 -7.22
N SER A 75 33.08 -16.02 -8.41
CA SER A 75 31.82 -16.30 -9.11
C SER A 75 30.80 -17.07 -8.27
N LYS A 76 31.24 -17.94 -7.35
CA LYS A 76 30.33 -18.66 -6.44
C LYS A 76 29.48 -17.77 -5.51
N ASN A 77 29.84 -16.50 -5.34
CA ASN A 77 29.07 -15.53 -4.56
C ASN A 77 28.04 -14.78 -5.41
N ASN A 78 28.16 -14.85 -6.74
CA ASN A 78 27.24 -14.22 -7.67
C ASN A 78 25.97 -15.08 -7.80
N LYS A 79 24.97 -14.79 -6.96
CA LYS A 79 23.78 -15.63 -6.77
C LYS A 79 22.46 -14.90 -6.97
N SER A 80 22.48 -13.62 -7.36
CA SER A 80 21.23 -12.90 -7.57
C SER A 80 20.44 -13.48 -8.74
N GLY A 81 19.12 -13.48 -8.59
CA GLY A 81 18.20 -13.97 -9.61
C GLY A 81 18.04 -13.01 -10.80
N LYS A 82 17.28 -13.41 -11.80
CA LYS A 82 16.83 -12.50 -12.87
C LYS A 82 15.67 -11.63 -12.40
N PHE A 83 14.73 -12.21 -11.67
CA PHE A 83 13.47 -11.57 -11.27
C PHE A 83 13.49 -11.07 -9.82
N GLY A 84 14.67 -10.97 -9.20
CA GLY A 84 14.80 -10.66 -7.78
C GLY A 84 15.48 -11.80 -7.00
N THR A 85 15.86 -11.47 -5.76
CA THR A 85 16.64 -12.36 -4.89
C THR A 85 15.97 -12.43 -3.51
N PRO A 86 15.07 -13.39 -3.27
CA PRO A 86 14.42 -13.55 -1.97
C PRO A 86 15.41 -13.73 -0.82
N GLN A 87 15.03 -13.24 0.37
CA GLN A 87 15.86 -13.30 1.59
C GLN A 87 17.24 -12.64 1.42
N SER A 88 17.27 -11.51 0.72
CA SER A 88 18.47 -10.69 0.56
C SER A 88 18.12 -9.19 0.68
N GLU A 89 19.13 -8.34 0.65
CA GLU A 89 18.97 -6.88 0.67
C GLU A 89 18.84 -6.26 -0.72
N CYS A 90 18.61 -7.08 -1.76
CA CYS A 90 18.39 -6.60 -3.12
C CYS A 90 16.95 -6.18 -3.34
N ASP A 91 16.78 -5.01 -3.92
CA ASP A 91 15.48 -4.45 -4.32
C ASP A 91 14.97 -5.02 -5.65
N SER A 92 13.84 -4.50 -6.13
CA SER A 92 13.12 -5.07 -7.27
C SER A 92 13.87 -4.84 -8.58
N SER A 93 14.25 -5.95 -9.21
CA SER A 93 14.88 -5.95 -10.54
C SER A 93 13.96 -5.38 -11.64
N TYR A 94 14.56 -4.84 -12.70
CA TYR A 94 13.83 -4.42 -13.90
C TYR A 94 12.95 -5.53 -14.50
N ALA A 95 13.43 -6.79 -14.51
CA ALA A 95 12.68 -7.91 -15.06
C ALA A 95 11.42 -8.23 -14.23
N LEU A 96 11.48 -8.05 -12.90
CA LEU A 96 10.32 -8.17 -12.03
C LEU A 96 9.30 -7.08 -12.35
N ILE A 97 9.72 -5.82 -12.33
CA ILE A 97 8.85 -4.67 -12.60
C ILE A 97 8.13 -4.81 -13.94
N ASN A 98 8.85 -5.13 -15.02
CA ASN A 98 8.24 -5.34 -16.33
C ASN A 98 7.21 -6.47 -16.34
N SER A 99 7.53 -7.59 -15.70
CA SER A 99 6.63 -8.74 -15.65
C SER A 99 5.37 -8.43 -14.83
N THR A 100 5.52 -7.67 -13.74
CA THR A 100 4.42 -7.16 -12.91
C THR A 100 3.49 -6.25 -13.72
N PHE A 101 4.01 -5.21 -14.36
CA PHE A 101 3.17 -4.28 -15.12
C PHE A 101 2.55 -4.92 -16.36
N PHE A 102 3.22 -5.90 -16.98
CA PHE A 102 2.60 -6.72 -18.03
C PHE A 102 1.41 -7.53 -17.50
N PHE A 103 1.56 -8.21 -16.36
CA PHE A 103 0.46 -8.93 -15.72
C PHE A 103 -0.70 -7.99 -15.37
N LEU A 104 -0.40 -6.82 -14.81
CA LEU A 104 -1.39 -5.79 -14.51
C LEU A 104 -2.18 -5.36 -15.75
N LYS A 105 -1.47 -5.11 -16.86
CA LYS A 105 -2.05 -4.70 -18.13
C LYS A 105 -3.03 -5.73 -18.68
N GLU A 106 -2.67 -7.01 -18.65
CA GLU A 106 -3.47 -8.07 -19.24
C GLU A 106 -4.70 -8.45 -18.39
N ASN A 107 -4.68 -8.25 -17.07
CA ASN A 107 -5.66 -8.87 -16.16
C ASN A 107 -6.58 -7.89 -15.42
N PHE A 108 -6.23 -6.61 -15.30
CA PHE A 108 -6.94 -5.68 -14.40
C PHE A 108 -7.45 -4.41 -15.09
N GLN A 109 -7.87 -4.52 -16.35
CA GLN A 109 -8.45 -3.39 -17.10
C GLN A 109 -9.91 -3.07 -16.70
N ASP A 110 -10.54 -3.92 -15.88
CA ASP A 110 -11.94 -3.77 -15.44
C ASP A 110 -12.07 -3.26 -13.99
N VAL A 111 -10.97 -2.85 -13.35
CA VAL A 111 -11.01 -2.27 -12.01
C VAL A 111 -11.47 -0.81 -12.04
N ASP A 112 -12.11 -0.37 -10.97
CA ASP A 112 -12.67 0.97 -10.89
C ASP A 112 -11.62 2.03 -10.56
N PHE A 113 -10.62 1.66 -9.76
CA PHE A 113 -9.47 2.47 -9.34
C PHE A 113 -8.36 1.57 -8.78
N ILE A 114 -7.22 2.18 -8.45
CA ILE A 114 -6.03 1.54 -7.90
C ILE A 114 -5.55 2.37 -6.72
N ILE A 115 -5.29 1.72 -5.59
CA ILE A 115 -4.57 2.28 -4.45
C ILE A 115 -3.11 1.82 -4.52
N TYR A 116 -2.18 2.76 -4.43
CA TYR A 116 -0.75 2.48 -4.30
C TYR A 116 -0.22 3.06 -3.01
N THR A 117 0.22 2.22 -2.08
CA THR A 117 0.62 2.68 -0.74
C THR A 117 2.09 3.03 -0.61
N GLY A 118 2.76 3.49 -1.67
CA GLY A 118 4.11 4.08 -1.60
C GLY A 118 5.26 3.07 -1.60
N ASP A 119 6.45 3.57 -1.28
CA ASP A 119 7.75 2.89 -1.34
C ASP A 119 8.16 2.49 -2.76
N THR A 120 8.40 3.55 -3.53
CA THR A 120 8.74 3.54 -4.96
C THR A 120 10.23 3.29 -5.20
N LEU A 121 11.08 3.91 -4.39
CA LEU A 121 12.52 3.90 -4.54
C LEU A 121 13.14 2.65 -3.94
N ARG A 122 14.30 2.24 -4.45
CA ARG A 122 15.19 1.31 -3.75
C ARG A 122 15.57 1.84 -2.37
N HIS A 123 15.93 0.94 -1.47
CA HIS A 123 16.48 1.29 -0.18
C HIS A 123 17.87 1.93 -0.31
N GLU A 124 18.16 2.89 0.57
CA GLU A 124 19.47 3.54 0.67
C GLU A 124 20.49 2.69 1.45
N ARG A 125 20.85 1.52 0.90
CA ARG A 125 21.82 0.60 1.54
C ARG A 125 23.23 0.73 0.98
N ASP A 126 23.36 1.12 -0.28
CA ASP A 126 24.66 1.26 -0.95
C ASP A 126 25.25 2.66 -0.75
N SER A 127 26.15 2.80 0.22
CA SER A 127 26.83 4.08 0.51
C SER A 127 27.70 4.61 -0.64
N LYS A 128 28.00 3.80 -1.66
CA LYS A 128 28.73 4.25 -2.86
C LYS A 128 27.82 4.90 -3.89
N ILE A 129 26.51 4.66 -3.79
CA ILE A 129 25.50 5.17 -4.69
C ILE A 129 24.36 5.71 -3.80
N PRO A 130 24.55 6.85 -3.12
CA PRO A 130 23.51 7.43 -2.27
C PRO A 130 22.29 7.87 -3.09
N LEU A 131 21.15 8.02 -2.42
CA LEU A 131 19.97 8.62 -3.06
C LEU A 131 20.19 10.13 -3.22
N THR A 132 19.64 10.68 -4.30
CA THR A 132 19.65 12.13 -4.57
C THR A 132 18.23 12.58 -4.86
N GLU A 133 17.94 13.87 -4.69
CA GLU A 133 16.63 14.41 -5.09
C GLU A 133 16.26 14.09 -6.54
N ASP A 134 17.25 14.09 -7.44
CA ASP A 134 17.02 13.76 -8.85
C ASP A 134 16.70 12.27 -9.05
N TYR A 135 17.32 11.38 -8.26
CA TYR A 135 16.95 9.96 -8.22
C TYR A 135 15.51 9.78 -7.73
N VAL A 136 15.10 10.49 -6.68
CA VAL A 136 13.72 10.45 -6.14
C VAL A 136 12.73 10.86 -7.24
N LYS A 137 12.95 12.03 -7.87
CA LYS A 137 12.11 12.52 -8.97
C LYS A 137 12.06 11.52 -10.12
N TRP A 138 13.21 10.98 -10.53
CA TRP A 138 13.31 10.02 -11.61
C TRP A 138 12.53 8.73 -11.29
N SER A 139 12.65 8.21 -10.08
CA SER A 139 11.98 6.98 -9.64
C SER A 139 10.47 7.12 -9.65
N HIS A 140 9.95 8.20 -9.06
CA HIS A 140 8.51 8.49 -9.11
C HIS A 140 8.00 8.70 -10.54
N LYS A 141 8.72 9.47 -11.37
CA LYS A 141 8.35 9.64 -12.79
C LYS A 141 8.29 8.30 -13.52
N THR A 142 9.26 7.43 -13.27
CA THR A 142 9.35 6.11 -13.92
C THR A 142 8.14 5.24 -13.57
N ILE A 143 7.76 5.16 -12.29
CA ILE A 143 6.58 4.38 -11.89
C ILE A 143 5.28 4.99 -12.40
N ILE A 144 5.16 6.33 -12.44
CA ILE A 144 3.99 6.98 -13.04
C ILE A 144 3.90 6.67 -14.55
N ASN A 145 5.03 6.61 -15.27
CA ASN A 145 5.03 6.22 -16.68
C ASN A 145 4.56 4.77 -16.86
N TYR A 146 5.07 3.81 -16.07
CA TYR A 146 4.57 2.43 -16.10
C TYR A 146 3.06 2.37 -15.87
N ILE A 147 2.54 3.13 -14.92
CA ILE A 147 1.10 3.20 -14.63
C ILE A 147 0.32 3.75 -15.82
N MET A 148 0.77 4.85 -16.43
CA MET A 148 0.11 5.46 -17.59
C MET A 148 0.16 4.59 -18.85
N GLU A 149 1.18 3.75 -19.01
CA GLU A 149 1.29 2.77 -20.10
C GLU A 149 0.44 1.50 -19.87
N THR A 150 0.11 1.23 -18.61
CA THR A 150 -0.63 0.05 -18.17
C THR A 150 -2.13 0.30 -18.09
N PHE A 151 -2.55 1.50 -17.69
CA PHE A 151 -3.95 1.83 -17.40
C PHE A 151 -4.38 3.13 -18.08
N ASP A 152 -5.64 3.14 -18.54
CA ASP A 152 -6.32 4.36 -18.97
C ASP A 152 -6.71 5.20 -17.73
N ILE A 153 -5.85 6.16 -17.36
CA ILE A 153 -6.01 7.02 -16.17
C ILE A 153 -7.27 7.90 -16.19
N ASP A 154 -7.88 8.09 -17.36
CA ASP A 154 -9.17 8.77 -17.48
C ASP A 154 -10.34 7.88 -17.05
N LYS A 155 -10.16 6.55 -17.10
CA LYS A 155 -11.14 5.58 -16.64
C LYS A 155 -10.81 5.01 -15.26
N ILE A 156 -9.55 4.73 -14.98
CA ILE A 156 -9.09 4.05 -13.76
C ILE A 156 -8.22 5.01 -12.97
N LYS A 157 -8.72 5.49 -11.83
CA LYS A 157 -7.96 6.41 -10.99
C LYS A 157 -6.83 5.69 -10.29
N PHE A 158 -5.61 6.20 -10.39
CA PHE A 158 -4.46 5.74 -9.63
C PHE A 158 -4.20 6.68 -8.45
N ILE A 159 -4.28 6.19 -7.22
CA ILE A 159 -4.27 6.98 -5.99
C ILE A 159 -3.04 6.56 -5.16
N PRO A 160 -1.92 7.28 -5.31
CA PRO A 160 -0.69 7.01 -4.58
C PRO A 160 -0.70 7.63 -3.18
N THR A 161 -0.01 6.99 -2.24
CA THR A 161 0.44 7.55 -0.95
C THR A 161 1.96 7.64 -0.92
N LEU A 162 2.51 8.28 0.11
CA LEU A 162 3.96 8.30 0.36
C LEU A 162 4.36 7.25 1.39
N GLY A 163 5.42 6.53 1.07
CA GLY A 163 6.13 5.66 1.99
C GLY A 163 7.41 6.27 2.54
N ASN A 164 8.07 5.53 3.42
CA ASN A 164 9.23 6.01 4.15
C ASN A 164 10.53 5.99 3.32
N ASN A 165 10.54 5.26 2.21
CA ASN A 165 11.59 5.28 1.20
C ASN A 165 11.28 6.24 0.03
N ASP A 166 10.16 6.98 0.06
CA ASP A 166 9.82 7.97 -0.99
C ASP A 166 10.48 9.35 -0.79
N GLU A 167 11.35 9.48 0.21
CA GLU A 167 12.22 10.64 0.45
C GLU A 167 13.69 10.24 0.23
N TRP A 168 14.56 11.20 -0.10
CA TRP A 168 15.97 10.90 -0.34
C TRP A 168 16.73 10.51 0.94
N ASP A 169 16.32 11.01 2.10
CA ASP A 169 16.83 10.58 3.41
C ASP A 169 15.82 9.64 4.06
N HIS A 170 16.23 8.39 4.27
CA HIS A 170 15.36 7.31 4.72
C HIS A 170 14.66 7.65 6.05
N ASN A 171 13.33 7.55 6.06
CA ASN A 171 12.45 7.90 7.18
C ASN A 171 12.39 9.39 7.55
N GLN A 172 13.20 10.27 6.96
CA GLN A 172 13.35 11.66 7.42
C GLN A 172 12.54 12.63 6.57
N LEU A 173 11.21 12.58 6.70
CA LEU A 173 10.31 13.51 6.01
C LEU A 173 10.03 14.76 6.84
N GLU A 174 10.48 15.91 6.36
CA GLU A 174 10.22 17.23 6.96
C GLU A 174 8.75 17.70 6.84
N ASP A 175 8.38 18.70 7.65
CA ASP A 175 7.08 19.38 7.54
C ASP A 175 6.92 20.08 6.17
N GLY A 176 5.69 20.14 5.68
CA GLY A 176 5.36 20.84 4.46
C GLY A 176 5.15 22.35 4.68
N PRO A 177 5.26 23.17 3.61
CA PRO A 177 5.59 22.79 2.24
C PRO A 177 7.08 22.54 2.04
N ASN A 178 7.41 21.51 1.26
CA ASN A 178 8.77 21.13 0.90
C ASN A 178 8.93 20.86 -0.60
N THR A 179 10.16 20.59 -1.04
CA THR A 179 10.51 20.33 -2.43
C THR A 179 9.89 19.02 -2.93
N LEU A 180 9.87 17.96 -2.11
CA LEU A 180 9.26 16.68 -2.47
C LEU A 180 7.79 16.84 -2.87
N PHE A 181 6.95 17.45 -2.04
CA PHE A 181 5.52 17.63 -2.34
C PHE A 181 5.30 18.51 -3.58
N SER A 182 6.15 19.52 -3.77
CA SER A 182 6.11 20.36 -4.96
C SER A 182 6.44 19.57 -6.24
N ASN A 183 7.46 18.72 -6.18
CA ASN A 183 7.84 17.84 -7.29
C ASN A 183 6.76 16.81 -7.58
N LEU A 184 6.23 16.15 -6.54
CA LEU A 184 5.16 15.15 -6.69
C LEU A 184 3.88 15.76 -7.24
N THR A 185 3.54 17.00 -6.89
CA THR A 185 2.40 17.71 -7.49
C THR A 185 2.53 17.79 -9.02
N GLN A 186 3.74 18.02 -9.53
CA GLN A 186 4.01 18.07 -10.97
C GLN A 186 4.02 16.67 -11.59
N ILE A 187 4.69 15.71 -10.95
CA ILE A 187 4.81 14.33 -11.43
C ILE A 187 3.44 13.65 -11.48
N TRP A 188 2.57 13.91 -10.50
CA TRP A 188 1.22 13.34 -10.41
C TRP A 188 0.16 14.14 -11.16
N ALA A 189 0.52 15.26 -11.81
CA ALA A 189 -0.44 16.07 -12.56
C ALA A 189 -1.26 15.26 -13.60
N PRO A 190 -0.65 14.31 -14.37
CA PRO A 190 -1.41 13.47 -15.31
C PRO A 190 -2.47 12.58 -14.67
N LEU A 191 -2.32 12.24 -13.37
CA LEU A 191 -3.28 11.40 -12.63
C LEU A 191 -4.62 12.10 -12.39
N LYS A 192 -4.68 13.43 -12.59
CA LYS A 192 -5.87 14.27 -12.39
C LYS A 192 -6.47 14.07 -10.99
N LEU A 193 -5.59 14.00 -10.00
CA LEU A 193 -5.95 13.88 -8.59
C LEU A 193 -6.37 15.23 -8.01
N ASN A 194 -7.16 15.17 -6.95
CA ASN A 194 -7.62 16.34 -6.21
C ASN A 194 -6.56 16.82 -5.18
N LEU A 195 -5.38 17.17 -5.69
CA LEU A 195 -4.29 17.72 -4.89
C LEU A 195 -4.57 19.20 -4.58
N THR A 196 -5.14 19.48 -3.42
CA THR A 196 -5.43 20.84 -2.93
C THR A 196 -4.22 21.42 -2.20
N SER A 197 -4.39 22.55 -1.51
CA SER A 197 -3.35 23.07 -0.60
C SER A 197 -3.05 22.14 0.57
N ASP A 198 -3.90 21.16 0.87
CA ASP A 198 -3.62 20.15 1.89
C ASP A 198 -2.44 19.26 1.47
N PHE A 199 -2.35 18.91 0.19
CA PHE A 199 -1.25 18.08 -0.31
C PHE A 199 0.09 18.81 -0.21
N LEU A 200 0.14 20.09 -0.59
CA LEU A 200 1.36 20.89 -0.44
C LEU A 200 1.75 21.12 1.02
N LYS A 201 0.78 21.12 1.95
CA LYS A 201 1.05 21.28 3.38
C LYS A 201 1.55 20.01 4.05
N GLY A 202 1.21 18.82 3.54
CA GLY A 202 1.54 17.61 4.29
C GLY A 202 1.49 16.29 3.55
N GLY A 203 1.43 16.29 2.22
CA GLY A 203 1.48 15.07 1.41
C GLY A 203 0.23 14.19 1.49
N TYR A 204 -0.88 14.68 2.05
CA TYR A 204 -2.15 13.95 2.17
C TYR A 204 -3.28 14.64 1.39
N PHE A 205 -4.27 13.86 0.93
CA PHE A 205 -5.41 14.38 0.18
C PHE A 205 -6.61 13.42 0.21
N ARG A 206 -7.78 13.97 -0.17
CA ARG A 206 -9.02 13.22 -0.39
C ARG A 206 -9.32 13.13 -1.88
N GLN A 207 -9.50 11.92 -2.38
CA GLN A 207 -9.97 11.65 -3.72
C GLN A 207 -11.36 11.03 -3.68
N ASP A 208 -12.34 11.72 -4.26
CA ASP A 208 -13.68 11.15 -4.42
C ASP A 208 -13.68 10.19 -5.61
N ILE A 209 -14.19 8.98 -5.39
CA ILE A 209 -14.40 7.97 -6.45
C ILE A 209 -15.75 8.22 -7.13
N ASN A 210 -16.77 8.53 -6.33
CA ASN A 210 -18.09 8.98 -6.79
C ASN A 210 -18.79 9.76 -5.65
N SER A 211 -20.12 9.88 -5.68
CA SER A 211 -20.91 10.53 -4.61
C SER A 211 -20.99 9.77 -3.27
N LYS A 212 -20.58 8.49 -3.25
CA LYS A 212 -20.76 7.57 -2.10
C LYS A 212 -19.47 6.99 -1.53
N LEU A 213 -18.36 7.03 -2.26
CA LEU A 213 -17.07 6.50 -1.82
C LEU A 213 -15.95 7.51 -2.08
N SER A 214 -15.08 7.69 -1.08
CA SER A 214 -13.81 8.41 -1.22
C SER A 214 -12.65 7.60 -0.68
N VAL A 215 -11.47 7.86 -1.24
CA VAL A 215 -10.19 7.39 -0.72
C VAL A 215 -9.47 8.55 -0.07
N PHE A 216 -9.03 8.38 1.18
CA PHE A 216 -8.13 9.30 1.86
C PHE A 216 -6.72 8.74 1.73
N SER A 217 -5.87 9.42 0.98
CA SER A 217 -4.43 9.16 0.94
C SER A 217 -3.79 9.95 2.07
N LEU A 218 -3.37 9.25 3.13
CA LEU A 218 -2.72 9.85 4.28
C LEU A 218 -1.20 9.79 4.15
N ASN A 219 -0.52 10.70 4.84
CA ASN A 219 0.92 10.70 5.00
C ASN A 219 1.28 10.19 6.40
N SER A 220 1.48 8.88 6.53
CA SER A 220 1.80 8.23 7.80
C SER A 220 3.19 8.59 8.33
N MET A 221 4.08 9.20 7.53
CA MET A 221 5.39 9.69 7.99
C MET A 221 5.29 10.74 9.10
N TYR A 222 4.16 11.45 9.20
CA TYR A 222 3.91 12.41 10.28
C TYR A 222 3.42 11.78 11.58
N PHE A 223 3.19 10.46 11.57
CA PHE A 223 2.89 9.69 12.77
C PHE A 223 4.06 8.80 13.17
N TYR A 224 4.90 8.42 12.20
CA TYR A 224 5.99 7.46 12.37
C TYR A 224 7.03 7.92 13.39
N ASP A 225 7.34 7.06 14.36
CA ASP A 225 8.24 7.37 15.47
C ASP A 225 9.73 7.42 15.08
N SER A 226 10.07 6.82 13.95
CA SER A 226 11.41 6.81 13.36
C SER A 226 11.67 8.00 12.42
N ASN A 227 10.72 8.94 12.32
CA ASN A 227 10.91 10.21 11.62
C ASN A 227 11.31 11.32 12.60
N ASP A 228 12.61 11.54 12.76
CA ASP A 228 13.15 12.51 13.72
C ASP A 228 12.92 13.97 13.30
N GLN A 229 12.47 14.22 12.07
CA GLN A 229 12.16 15.57 11.57
C GLN A 229 10.88 16.14 12.16
N ILE A 230 10.00 15.28 12.70
CA ILE A 230 8.70 15.70 13.21
C ILE A 230 8.57 15.43 14.70
N LYS A 231 7.62 16.12 15.34
CA LYS A 231 7.29 15.91 16.75
C LYS A 231 6.00 15.14 16.88
N ASP A 232 5.86 14.43 17.98
CA ASP A 232 4.61 13.76 18.38
C ASP A 232 3.39 14.70 18.30
N CYS A 233 2.21 14.11 18.19
CA CYS A 233 0.93 14.77 18.03
C CYS A 233 0.39 15.42 19.32
N ASN A 234 1.17 15.47 20.40
CA ASN A 234 0.84 16.21 21.63
C ASN A 234 1.02 17.74 21.46
N HIS A 235 1.77 18.18 20.45
CA HIS A 235 1.90 19.58 20.05
C HIS A 235 0.86 19.93 18.98
N LYS A 236 -0.01 20.92 19.25
CA LYS A 236 -1.12 21.28 18.33
C LYS A 236 -0.68 21.67 16.91
N ASN A 237 0.54 22.18 16.77
CA ASN A 237 1.10 22.63 15.50
C ASN A 237 2.07 21.60 14.90
N SER A 238 2.23 20.40 15.47
CA SER A 238 3.01 19.37 14.79
C SER A 238 2.27 18.88 13.54
N PRO A 239 2.99 18.45 12.49
CA PRO A 239 2.38 18.04 11.22
C PRO A 239 1.39 16.89 11.43
N GLY A 240 1.74 15.94 12.31
CA GLY A 240 0.86 14.84 12.69
C GLY A 240 -0.43 15.30 13.39
N ALA A 241 -0.35 16.26 14.31
CA ALA A 241 -1.56 16.80 14.97
C ALA A 241 -2.48 17.53 13.99
N ILE A 242 -1.91 18.26 13.03
CA ILE A 242 -2.65 18.97 11.97
C ILE A 242 -3.35 17.95 11.06
N GLN A 243 -2.64 16.90 10.62
CA GLN A 243 -3.20 15.84 9.79
C GLN A 243 -4.31 15.06 10.52
N LEU A 244 -4.13 14.70 11.80
CA LEU A 244 -5.19 14.06 12.60
C LEU A 244 -6.44 14.93 12.70
N LYS A 245 -6.27 16.26 12.82
CA LYS A 245 -7.41 17.18 12.81
C LYS A 245 -8.09 17.22 11.44
N TRP A 246 -7.31 17.19 10.37
CA TRP A 246 -7.83 17.09 9.01
C TRP A 246 -8.61 15.79 8.81
N ILE A 247 -8.08 14.63 9.24
CA ILE A 247 -8.77 13.33 9.20
C ILE A 247 -10.11 13.40 9.94
N GLU A 248 -10.13 13.93 11.16
CA GLU A 248 -11.38 14.09 11.94
C GLU A 248 -12.43 14.92 11.17
N ASN A 249 -12.01 16.03 10.56
CA ASN A 249 -12.90 16.91 9.82
C ASN A 249 -13.42 16.24 8.54
N GLN A 250 -12.57 15.54 7.80
CA GLN A 250 -12.97 14.81 6.58
C GLN A 250 -13.92 13.65 6.89
N LEU A 251 -13.69 12.90 7.96
CA LEU A 251 -14.59 11.83 8.41
C LEU A 251 -15.95 12.38 8.87
N LYS A 252 -15.99 13.54 9.54
CA LYS A 252 -17.25 14.23 9.87
C LYS A 252 -18.02 14.65 8.62
N SER A 253 -17.33 15.20 7.62
CA SER A 253 -17.93 15.56 6.33
C SER A 253 -18.48 14.31 5.62
N ALA A 254 -17.70 13.24 5.50
CA ALA A 254 -18.13 11.99 4.89
C ALA A 254 -19.37 11.39 5.60
N ARG A 255 -19.42 11.42 6.94
CA ARG A 255 -20.61 10.99 7.69
C ARG A 255 -21.85 11.83 7.35
N LYS A 256 -21.70 13.16 7.28
CA LYS A 256 -22.79 14.08 6.91
C LYS A 256 -23.28 13.83 5.48
N GLU A 257 -22.36 13.50 4.58
CA GLU A 257 -22.62 13.18 3.18
C GLU A 257 -23.14 11.74 2.97
N ARG A 258 -23.22 10.92 4.02
CA ARG A 258 -23.57 9.48 3.95
C ARG A 258 -22.66 8.70 2.99
N ARG A 259 -21.38 9.04 3.04
CA ARG A 259 -20.31 8.52 2.19
C ARG A 259 -19.44 7.55 2.98
N LYS A 260 -19.00 6.48 2.34
CA LYS A 260 -17.99 5.55 2.85
C LYS A 260 -16.58 6.03 2.51
N VAL A 261 -15.63 5.66 3.36
CA VAL A 261 -14.22 6.08 3.24
C VAL A 261 -13.31 4.87 3.27
N PHE A 262 -12.42 4.81 2.28
CA PHE A 262 -11.23 3.99 2.28
C PHE A 262 -10.04 4.83 2.72
N ILE A 263 -9.28 4.34 3.70
CA ILE A 263 -8.04 4.97 4.15
C ILE A 263 -6.87 4.22 3.54
N ALA A 264 -6.02 4.92 2.81
CA ALA A 264 -4.76 4.41 2.29
C ALA A 264 -3.61 5.19 2.96
N GLN A 265 -2.61 4.46 3.44
CA GLN A 265 -1.37 5.03 3.97
C GLN A 265 -0.26 3.99 3.84
N HIS A 266 1.01 4.38 3.94
CA HIS A 266 2.09 3.41 3.83
C HIS A 266 2.29 2.61 5.12
N ILE A 267 2.61 3.30 6.22
CA ILE A 267 3.03 2.69 7.48
C ILE A 267 1.80 2.29 8.30
N PRO A 268 1.64 1.01 8.66
CA PRO A 268 0.59 0.57 9.57
C PRO A 268 0.87 1.07 11.00
N PRO A 269 -0.17 1.26 11.83
CA PRO A 269 -0.01 1.73 13.21
C PRO A 269 0.70 0.74 14.14
N LEU A 270 0.80 -0.53 13.74
CA LEU A 270 1.56 -1.60 14.39
C LEU A 270 2.49 -2.24 13.37
N ASP A 271 3.69 -2.66 13.78
CA ASP A 271 4.65 -3.36 12.93
C ASP A 271 4.37 -4.87 12.82
N SER A 272 5.34 -5.64 12.30
CA SER A 272 5.24 -7.09 12.15
C SER A 272 5.34 -7.88 13.46
N GLU A 273 5.66 -7.22 14.58
CA GLU A 273 5.71 -7.78 15.93
C GLU A 273 4.52 -7.30 16.78
N GLY A 274 3.61 -6.51 16.19
CA GLY A 274 2.45 -5.96 16.88
C GLY A 274 2.77 -4.74 17.75
N GLU A 275 3.96 -4.16 17.63
CA GLU A 275 4.39 -3.00 18.39
C GLU A 275 4.02 -1.68 17.70
N PRO A 276 3.66 -0.62 18.45
CA PRO A 276 3.31 0.67 17.86
C PRO A 276 4.47 1.29 17.06
N THR A 277 4.21 1.63 15.80
CA THR A 277 5.15 2.36 14.94
C THR A 277 4.97 3.87 15.01
N PHE A 278 3.87 4.33 15.62
CA PHE A 278 3.55 5.75 15.69
C PHE A 278 3.98 6.33 17.03
N TYR A 279 4.38 7.60 17.03
CA TYR A 279 4.55 8.33 18.28
C TYR A 279 3.31 8.21 19.17
N HIS A 280 3.53 8.10 20.49
CA HIS A 280 2.49 7.71 21.43
C HIS A 280 1.21 8.56 21.36
N ALA A 281 1.30 9.89 21.28
CA ALA A 281 0.11 10.73 21.18
C ALA A 281 -0.55 10.66 19.80
N CYS A 282 0.22 10.43 18.73
CA CYS A 282 -0.29 10.15 17.40
C CYS A 282 -1.08 8.83 17.38
N TYR A 283 -0.48 7.74 17.88
CA TYR A 283 -1.10 6.41 17.98
C TYR A 283 -2.46 6.47 18.67
N ASN A 284 -2.51 7.02 19.90
CA ASN A 284 -3.74 7.06 20.69
C ASN A 284 -4.88 7.81 19.97
N LYS A 285 -4.58 8.96 19.38
CA LYS A 285 -5.56 9.77 18.65
C LYS A 285 -6.01 9.09 17.36
N TYR A 286 -5.08 8.45 16.64
CA TYR A 286 -5.38 7.73 15.41
C TYR A 286 -6.32 6.56 15.67
N VAL A 287 -6.02 5.72 16.67
CA VAL A 287 -6.88 4.60 17.08
C VAL A 287 -8.26 5.09 17.57
N GLU A 288 -8.31 6.20 18.31
CA GLU A 288 -9.59 6.81 18.70
C GLU A 288 -10.44 7.21 17.49
N LEU A 289 -9.83 7.83 16.47
CA LEU A 289 -10.52 8.20 15.23
C LEU A 289 -11.02 6.98 14.46
N LEU A 290 -10.19 5.95 14.31
CA LEU A 290 -10.60 4.70 13.65
C LEU A 290 -11.84 4.09 14.34
N GLY A 291 -11.80 3.96 15.67
CA GLY A 291 -12.91 3.39 16.43
C GLY A 291 -14.18 4.24 16.35
N LYS A 292 -14.05 5.57 16.54
CA LYS A 292 -15.17 6.53 16.54
C LYS A 292 -15.85 6.69 15.18
N PHE A 293 -15.15 6.38 14.09
CA PHE A 293 -15.66 6.51 12.71
C PHE A 293 -15.72 5.17 11.96
N SER A 294 -15.72 4.04 12.67
CA SER A 294 -15.88 2.69 12.11
C SER A 294 -17.19 2.48 11.34
N ASP A 295 -18.22 3.30 11.56
CA ASP A 295 -19.44 3.36 10.76
C ASP A 295 -19.25 3.99 9.37
N VAL A 296 -18.22 4.81 9.21
CA VAL A 296 -17.90 5.57 7.98
C VAL A 296 -16.76 4.90 7.21
N ILE A 297 -15.72 4.47 7.93
CA ILE A 297 -14.55 3.81 7.37
C ILE A 297 -14.93 2.39 6.96
N SER A 298 -14.84 2.08 5.68
CA SER A 298 -15.19 0.77 5.13
C SER A 298 -13.98 -0.05 4.65
N GLY A 299 -12.78 0.53 4.73
CA GLY A 299 -11.53 -0.13 4.39
C GLY A 299 -10.33 0.70 4.85
N HIS A 300 -9.27 0.01 5.24
CA HIS A 300 -7.98 0.59 5.63
C HIS A 300 -6.88 -0.29 5.03
N PHE A 301 -5.93 0.34 4.34
CA PHE A 301 -4.96 -0.31 3.45
C PHE A 301 -3.55 0.23 3.69
N THR A 302 -2.61 -0.67 3.99
CA THR A 302 -1.19 -0.36 4.27
C THR A 302 -0.23 -1.28 3.53
N GLY A 303 1.06 -0.91 3.52
CA GLY A 303 2.17 -1.70 3.00
C GLY A 303 3.29 -1.82 4.03
N HIS A 304 4.51 -1.42 3.67
CA HIS A 304 5.68 -1.23 4.57
C HIS A 304 6.28 -2.52 5.15
N THR A 305 5.49 -3.35 5.82
CA THR A 305 6.00 -4.57 6.48
C THR A 305 6.33 -5.68 5.48
N ASN A 306 5.87 -5.56 4.24
CA ASN A 306 5.99 -6.57 3.19
C ASN A 306 5.28 -7.90 3.49
N LEU A 307 4.43 -7.95 4.51
CA LEU A 307 3.69 -9.13 4.95
C LEU A 307 2.20 -9.01 4.65
N ASP A 308 1.55 -10.15 4.41
CA ASP A 308 0.09 -10.26 4.35
C ASP A 308 -0.48 -10.42 5.76
N THR A 309 -0.81 -9.30 6.42
CA THR A 309 -1.23 -9.31 7.82
C THR A 309 -2.48 -8.49 8.05
N LEU A 310 -3.18 -8.81 9.14
CA LEU A 310 -4.42 -8.17 9.54
C LEU A 310 -4.28 -7.59 10.93
N THR A 311 -4.78 -6.36 11.08
CA THR A 311 -4.94 -5.71 12.39
C THR A 311 -6.40 -5.37 12.60
N PHE A 312 -6.91 -5.57 13.80
CA PHE A 312 -8.32 -5.37 14.13
C PHE A 312 -8.48 -4.21 15.10
N VAL A 313 -9.35 -3.25 14.76
CA VAL A 313 -9.83 -2.29 15.77
C VAL A 313 -10.87 -3.00 16.61
N THR A 314 -10.60 -3.04 17.91
CA THR A 314 -11.47 -3.66 18.91
C THR A 314 -12.09 -2.61 19.82
N VAL A 315 -13.29 -2.87 20.31
CA VAL A 315 -13.98 -2.06 21.31
C VAL A 315 -14.24 -2.86 22.57
N SER A 316 -13.87 -2.32 23.74
CA SER A 316 -14.14 -2.97 25.03
C SER A 316 -15.60 -2.79 25.46
N LYS A 317 -16.25 -3.90 25.84
CA LYS A 317 -17.60 -3.92 26.42
C LYS A 317 -17.63 -3.42 27.86
N ASN A 318 -16.52 -3.54 28.58
CA ASN A 318 -16.41 -3.18 30.00
C ASN A 318 -15.68 -1.85 30.15
N ILE A 319 -16.40 -0.75 29.96
CA ILE A 319 -15.86 0.60 30.11
C ILE A 319 -15.72 0.93 31.60
N LYS A 320 -14.54 0.68 32.18
CA LYS A 320 -14.15 1.32 33.46
C LYS A 320 -13.49 2.68 33.23
N ASN A 321 -12.93 2.93 32.05
CA ASN A 321 -12.25 4.17 31.68
C ASN A 321 -12.46 4.48 30.18
N ILE A 322 -12.79 5.73 29.83
CA ILE A 322 -13.09 6.14 28.43
C ILE A 322 -11.85 6.06 27.53
N ARG A 323 -10.64 6.20 28.10
CA ARG A 323 -9.36 6.22 27.36
C ARG A 323 -8.93 4.87 26.79
N GLU A 324 -9.56 3.77 27.20
CA GLU A 324 -9.25 2.40 26.75
C GLU A 324 -10.39 1.81 25.91
N LYS A 325 -11.29 2.66 25.39
CA LYS A 325 -12.47 2.19 24.68
C LYS A 325 -12.11 1.43 23.40
N TYR A 326 -11.09 1.89 22.67
CA TYR A 326 -10.64 1.29 21.42
C TYR A 326 -9.18 0.85 21.53
N SER A 327 -8.86 -0.31 20.97
CA SER A 327 -7.50 -0.86 20.90
C SER A 327 -7.28 -1.55 19.56
N LEU A 328 -6.01 -1.76 19.20
CA LEU A 328 -5.64 -2.59 18.07
C LEU A 328 -5.28 -4.00 18.55
N LEU A 329 -5.65 -5.00 17.75
CA LEU A 329 -5.24 -6.39 17.91
C LEU A 329 -4.52 -6.79 16.62
N TYR A 330 -3.21 -6.95 16.68
CA TYR A 330 -2.41 -7.49 15.58
C TYR A 330 -2.54 -9.01 15.55
N LEU A 331 -2.64 -9.58 14.35
CA LEU A 331 -2.66 -11.03 14.17
C LEU A 331 -1.25 -11.52 13.79
N ASP A 332 -0.41 -11.72 14.79
CA ASP A 332 0.93 -12.28 14.62
C ASP A 332 0.82 -13.76 14.22
N LYS A 333 1.65 -14.20 13.27
CA LYS A 333 1.74 -15.62 12.88
C LYS A 333 2.46 -16.48 13.92
N ASP A 334 3.28 -15.88 14.79
CA ASP A 334 4.13 -16.56 15.76
C ASP A 334 3.52 -16.56 17.18
N GLU A 335 2.64 -15.60 17.52
CA GLU A 335 1.95 -15.52 18.81
C GLU A 335 0.56 -16.17 18.81
N ASP A 336 -0.03 -16.35 20.00
CA ASP A 336 -1.39 -16.86 20.13
C ASP A 336 -2.40 -15.75 19.80
N PRO A 337 -3.39 -15.99 18.92
CA PRO A 337 -4.43 -15.00 18.63
C PRO A 337 -5.39 -14.89 19.82
N LEU A 338 -5.03 -14.07 20.81
CA LEU A 338 -5.81 -13.88 22.03
C LEU A 338 -6.82 -12.76 21.84
N MET A 339 -7.98 -13.08 21.25
CA MET A 339 -9.14 -12.19 21.33
C MET A 339 -9.82 -12.32 22.70
N GLU A 340 -9.72 -11.28 23.53
CA GLU A 340 -10.43 -11.22 24.81
C GLU A 340 -11.96 -11.27 24.59
N SER A 341 -12.66 -12.07 25.40
CA SER A 341 -14.13 -12.28 25.27
C SER A 341 -14.97 -11.01 25.49
N ASN A 342 -14.40 -9.98 26.11
CA ASN A 342 -15.02 -8.68 26.37
C ASN A 342 -14.78 -7.66 25.24
N LYS A 343 -14.12 -8.02 24.14
CA LYS A 343 -13.83 -7.13 23.00
C LYS A 343 -14.64 -7.55 21.77
N ASP A 344 -15.13 -6.56 21.02
CA ASP A 344 -15.73 -6.76 19.70
C ASP A 344 -14.85 -6.14 18.61
N VAL A 345 -14.72 -6.83 17.47
CA VAL A 345 -14.09 -6.28 16.26
C VAL A 345 -15.07 -5.31 15.59
N ILE A 346 -14.60 -4.10 15.27
CA ILE A 346 -15.41 -3.05 14.63
C ILE A 346 -14.84 -2.55 13.30
N LEU A 347 -13.55 -2.77 13.03
CA LEU A 347 -12.88 -2.41 11.77
C LEU A 347 -11.66 -3.33 11.56
N VAL A 348 -11.32 -3.57 10.29
CA VAL A 348 -10.15 -4.34 9.88
C VAL A 348 -9.20 -3.43 9.09
N LEU A 349 -7.93 -3.46 9.47
CA LEU A 349 -6.82 -2.83 8.77
C LEU A 349 -6.10 -3.93 7.99
N ASN A 350 -5.96 -3.72 6.68
CA ASN A 350 -5.39 -4.72 5.78
C ASN A 350 -4.00 -4.27 5.37
N ASN A 351 -2.99 -5.03 5.80
CA ASN A 351 -1.65 -4.87 5.28
C ASN A 351 -1.48 -5.74 4.04
N ALA A 352 -0.96 -5.17 2.96
CA ALA A 352 -0.70 -5.91 1.74
C ALA A 352 0.76 -6.39 1.70
N PRO A 353 1.01 -7.62 1.20
CA PRO A 353 2.35 -8.01 0.80
C PRO A 353 2.80 -7.18 -0.41
N SER A 354 4.10 -7.06 -0.58
CA SER A 354 4.72 -6.13 -1.52
C SER A 354 5.09 -6.74 -2.86
N ILE A 355 5.33 -5.89 -3.86
CA ILE A 355 6.00 -6.30 -5.09
C ILE A 355 7.49 -6.61 -4.82
N TYR A 356 8.10 -5.89 -3.87
CA TYR A 356 9.47 -6.11 -3.42
C TYR A 356 9.75 -7.58 -3.02
N PRO A 357 10.73 -8.25 -3.65
CA PRO A 357 10.90 -9.70 -3.55
C PRO A 357 11.68 -10.10 -2.28
N VAL A 358 11.32 -9.58 -1.10
CA VAL A 358 11.81 -10.13 0.18
C VAL A 358 11.22 -11.51 0.43
N HIS A 359 9.92 -11.64 0.16
CA HIS A 359 9.16 -12.86 0.01
C HIS A 359 8.84 -13.09 -1.48
N ASN A 360 7.80 -13.86 -1.79
CA ASN A 360 7.24 -13.82 -3.14
C ASN A 360 6.52 -12.48 -3.35
N SER A 361 6.64 -11.94 -4.56
CA SER A 361 5.97 -10.68 -4.90
C SER A 361 4.46 -10.86 -4.90
N GLY A 362 3.73 -9.92 -4.32
CA GLY A 362 2.27 -9.96 -4.13
C GLY A 362 1.54 -8.75 -4.72
N ILE A 363 0.31 -8.98 -5.20
CA ILE A 363 -0.67 -7.94 -5.59
C ILE A 363 -2.05 -8.38 -5.11
N ARG A 364 -2.90 -7.42 -4.69
CA ARG A 364 -4.25 -7.73 -4.22
C ARG A 364 -5.34 -7.04 -5.04
N GLU A 365 -6.34 -7.81 -5.48
CA GLU A 365 -7.62 -7.30 -5.98
C GLU A 365 -8.64 -7.35 -4.83
N TYR A 366 -9.21 -6.20 -4.49
CA TYR A 366 -10.33 -6.13 -3.56
C TYR A 366 -11.65 -6.02 -4.31
N ARG A 367 -12.70 -6.54 -3.68
CA ARG A 367 -14.07 -6.45 -4.16
C ARG A 367 -14.92 -5.70 -3.14
N TYR A 368 -15.77 -4.81 -3.62
CA TYR A 368 -16.71 -4.04 -2.80
C TYR A 368 -18.11 -4.03 -3.42
N SER A 369 -19.12 -3.91 -2.56
CA SER A 369 -20.51 -3.85 -3.00
C SER A 369 -20.79 -2.55 -3.74
N THR A 370 -21.44 -2.65 -4.90
CA THR A 370 -21.95 -1.52 -5.69
C THR A 370 -23.46 -1.33 -5.54
N SER A 371 -24.10 -2.13 -4.67
CA SER A 371 -25.52 -1.96 -4.34
C SER A 371 -25.78 -0.61 -3.66
N LEU A 372 -26.98 -0.07 -3.82
CA LEU A 372 -27.32 1.26 -3.33
C LEU A 372 -27.12 1.42 -1.82
N GLU A 373 -27.47 0.39 -1.05
CA GLU A 373 -27.49 0.39 0.42
C GLU A 373 -26.13 0.06 1.04
N MET A 374 -25.35 -0.80 0.39
CA MET A 374 -24.07 -1.30 0.90
C MET A 374 -22.87 -0.77 0.09
N PHE A 375 -23.04 0.33 -0.65
CA PHE A 375 -22.00 0.85 -1.54
C PHE A 375 -20.68 1.07 -0.79
N GLY A 376 -19.58 0.50 -1.29
CA GLY A 376 -18.25 0.67 -0.70
C GLY A 376 -17.92 -0.25 0.47
N ILE A 377 -18.80 -1.20 0.83
CA ILE A 377 -18.48 -2.25 1.81
C ILE A 377 -17.66 -3.36 1.13
N LEU A 378 -16.53 -3.73 1.73
CA LEU A 378 -15.69 -4.83 1.24
C LEU A 378 -16.41 -6.18 1.35
N ILE A 379 -16.38 -6.94 0.26
CA ILE A 379 -17.05 -8.24 0.16
C ILE A 379 -16.06 -9.39 -0.01
N ASP A 380 -14.90 -9.15 -0.61
CA ASP A 380 -13.85 -10.17 -0.78
C ASP A 380 -12.52 -9.51 -1.15
N TYR A 381 -11.44 -10.29 -1.13
CA TYR A 381 -10.22 -9.96 -1.85
C TYR A 381 -9.55 -11.23 -2.38
N ILE A 382 -8.78 -11.04 -3.45
CA ILE A 382 -8.00 -12.08 -4.11
C ILE A 382 -6.54 -11.67 -4.03
N GLN A 383 -5.74 -12.51 -3.40
CA GLN A 383 -4.30 -12.34 -3.35
C GLN A 383 -3.69 -13.07 -4.55
N TYR A 384 -2.84 -12.37 -5.29
CA TYR A 384 -2.02 -12.93 -6.36
C TYR A 384 -0.56 -12.89 -5.93
N TYR A 385 0.22 -13.83 -6.40
CA TYR A 385 1.65 -13.87 -6.12
C TYR A 385 2.46 -14.38 -7.30
N ALA A 386 3.76 -14.07 -7.30
CA ALA A 386 4.73 -14.64 -8.22
C ALA A 386 5.83 -15.37 -7.44
N ASP A 387 5.97 -16.68 -7.64
CA ASP A 387 7.03 -17.47 -7.02
C ASP A 387 8.39 -17.12 -7.66
N ILE A 388 9.15 -16.26 -6.98
CA ILE A 388 10.42 -15.71 -7.50
C ILE A 388 11.48 -16.81 -7.60
N LYS A 389 11.49 -17.78 -6.68
CA LYS A 389 12.44 -18.89 -6.71
C LYS A 389 12.17 -19.81 -7.89
N LYS A 390 10.90 -20.18 -8.12
CA LYS A 390 10.46 -20.94 -9.29
C LYS A 390 10.78 -20.18 -10.57
N ALA A 391 10.43 -18.89 -10.64
CA ALA A 391 10.64 -18.04 -11.81
C ALA A 391 12.11 -17.97 -12.22
N ASN A 392 13.01 -17.77 -11.26
CA ASN A 392 14.45 -17.76 -11.50
C ASN A 392 14.98 -19.12 -12.00
N LYS A 393 14.43 -20.23 -11.50
CA LYS A 393 14.82 -21.58 -11.94
C LYS A 393 14.37 -21.88 -13.37
N ILE A 394 13.17 -21.44 -13.75
CA ILE A 394 12.60 -21.73 -15.09
C ILE A 394 12.87 -20.63 -16.12
N GLY A 395 13.35 -19.46 -15.70
CA GLY A 395 13.64 -18.31 -16.57
C GLY A 395 12.41 -17.49 -17.00
N LYS A 396 11.24 -17.75 -16.40
CA LYS A 396 9.96 -17.09 -16.71
C LYS A 396 9.21 -16.79 -15.41
N LEU A 397 8.74 -15.56 -15.25
CA LEU A 397 7.88 -15.17 -14.13
C LEU A 397 6.41 -15.30 -14.54
N GLU A 398 5.65 -16.01 -13.71
CA GLU A 398 4.20 -16.18 -13.85
C GLU A 398 3.54 -15.74 -12.56
N TRP A 399 2.47 -14.95 -12.70
CA TRP A 399 1.61 -14.57 -11.59
C TRP A 399 0.46 -15.57 -11.47
N GLU A 400 0.22 -16.03 -10.26
CA GLU A 400 -0.79 -17.03 -9.95
C GLU A 400 -1.72 -16.48 -8.85
N MET A 401 -2.97 -16.96 -8.82
CA MET A 401 -3.84 -16.71 -7.68
C MET A 401 -3.30 -17.49 -6.49
N GLU A 402 -3.03 -16.80 -5.38
CA GLU A 402 -2.63 -17.43 -4.13
C GLU A 402 -3.86 -17.94 -3.38
N TYR A 403 -4.79 -17.04 -3.05
CA TYR A 403 -6.01 -17.38 -2.35
C TYR A 403 -7.13 -16.34 -2.53
N ILE A 404 -8.36 -16.75 -2.17
CA ILE A 404 -9.54 -15.88 -2.11
C ILE A 404 -9.98 -15.84 -0.64
N ALA A 405 -10.01 -14.64 -0.04
CA ALA A 405 -10.22 -14.47 1.39
C ALA A 405 -11.51 -15.14 1.89
N SER A 406 -12.63 -14.92 1.18
CA SER A 406 -13.92 -15.51 1.55
C SER A 406 -13.89 -17.05 1.56
N LYS A 407 -13.16 -17.67 0.63
CA LYS A 407 -13.04 -19.13 0.54
C LYS A 407 -12.12 -19.69 1.60
N THR A 408 -10.93 -19.11 1.75
CA THR A 408 -9.93 -19.54 2.74
C THR A 408 -10.48 -19.44 4.15
N TYR A 409 -11.10 -18.31 4.47
CA TYR A 409 -11.58 -18.02 5.81
C TYR A 409 -13.06 -18.37 6.03
N SER A 410 -13.70 -19.06 5.07
CA SER A 410 -15.11 -19.46 5.13
C SER A 410 -16.09 -18.32 5.47
N MET A 411 -15.82 -17.12 4.94
CA MET A 411 -16.60 -15.91 5.19
C MET A 411 -17.66 -15.68 4.12
N LYS A 412 -18.79 -15.08 4.49
CA LYS A 412 -19.81 -14.64 3.53
C LYS A 412 -19.46 -13.27 2.96
N GLN A 413 -18.87 -12.42 3.79
CA GLN A 413 -18.39 -11.08 3.47
C GLN A 413 -17.21 -10.74 4.40
N LEU A 414 -16.50 -9.66 4.13
CA LEU A 414 -15.36 -9.24 4.96
C LEU A 414 -15.79 -8.33 6.12
N SER A 415 -16.96 -8.57 6.72
CA SER A 415 -17.44 -7.72 7.81
C SER A 415 -16.71 -7.98 9.13
N PRO A 416 -16.66 -7.01 10.04
CA PRO A 416 -16.07 -7.19 11.38
C PRO A 416 -16.60 -8.43 12.12
N SER A 417 -17.90 -8.73 11.98
CA SER A 417 -18.53 -9.91 12.56
C SER A 417 -18.06 -11.24 11.97
N ASP A 418 -17.70 -11.26 10.69
CA ASP A 418 -17.22 -12.48 10.03
C ASP A 418 -15.75 -12.71 10.44
N TRP A 419 -14.94 -11.65 10.46
CA TRP A 419 -13.58 -11.70 11.02
C TRP A 419 -13.53 -12.10 12.49
N ALA A 420 -14.47 -11.65 13.32
CA ALA A 420 -14.54 -12.09 14.72
C ALA A 420 -14.73 -13.61 14.86
N LYS A 421 -15.48 -14.25 13.94
CA LYS A 421 -15.64 -15.72 13.91
C LYS A 421 -14.37 -16.41 13.42
N VAL A 422 -13.69 -15.83 12.42
CA VAL A 422 -12.40 -16.32 11.93
C VAL A 422 -11.37 -16.31 13.05
N LEU A 423 -11.27 -15.21 13.80
CA LEU A 423 -10.39 -15.11 14.97
C LEU A 423 -10.72 -16.14 16.06
N ASP A 424 -12.00 -16.42 16.31
CA ASP A 424 -12.41 -17.45 17.27
C ASP A 424 -11.99 -18.86 16.83
N GLN A 425 -12.05 -19.15 15.52
CA GLN A 425 -11.58 -20.41 14.94
C GLN A 425 -10.05 -20.53 14.94
N MET A 426 -9.34 -19.42 14.75
CA MET A 426 -7.87 -19.36 14.73
C MET A 426 -7.22 -19.54 16.11
N LYS A 427 -7.99 -19.53 17.21
CA LYS A 427 -7.49 -19.84 18.56
C LYS A 427 -6.85 -21.22 18.66
N ASP A 428 -7.24 -22.14 17.79
CA ASP A 428 -6.58 -23.43 17.63
C ASP A 428 -5.49 -23.33 16.55
N LYS A 429 -4.21 -23.34 16.98
CA LYS A 429 -3.05 -23.30 16.07
C LYS A 429 -2.88 -24.56 15.22
N ASP A 430 -3.46 -25.67 15.64
CA ASP A 430 -3.45 -26.90 14.84
C ASP A 430 -4.55 -26.88 13.77
N SER A 431 -5.43 -25.89 13.79
CA SER A 431 -6.48 -25.74 12.78
C SER A 431 -5.90 -25.48 11.40
N LYS A 432 -6.56 -26.03 10.38
CA LYS A 432 -6.24 -25.78 8.97
C LYS A 432 -6.25 -24.28 8.64
N LEU A 433 -7.16 -23.54 9.28
CA LEU A 433 -7.34 -22.11 9.10
C LEU A 433 -6.10 -21.31 9.56
N TRP A 434 -5.56 -21.64 10.73
CA TRP A 434 -4.33 -21.04 11.23
C TRP A 434 -3.14 -21.36 10.32
N GLN A 435 -2.97 -22.63 9.95
CA GLN A 435 -1.89 -23.05 9.05
C GLN A 435 -1.93 -22.33 7.70
N ASP A 436 -3.13 -22.13 7.13
CA ASP A 436 -3.30 -21.39 5.90
C ASP A 436 -2.95 -19.90 6.08
N TYR A 437 -3.42 -19.25 7.15
CA TYR A 437 -3.04 -17.87 7.47
C TYR A 437 -1.53 -17.72 7.62
N SER A 438 -0.89 -18.50 8.51
CA SER A 438 0.55 -18.44 8.77
C SER A 438 1.39 -18.65 7.51
N LYS A 439 0.93 -19.50 6.58
CA LYS A 439 1.57 -19.68 5.27
C LYS A 439 1.47 -18.41 4.41
N TYR A 440 0.29 -17.81 4.33
CA TYR A 440 0.04 -16.66 3.47
C TYR A 440 0.69 -15.37 3.98
N VAL A 441 0.95 -15.23 5.29
CA VAL A 441 1.65 -14.05 5.85
C VAL A 441 2.95 -13.72 5.10
N THR A 442 3.70 -14.74 4.67
CA THR A 442 4.94 -14.58 3.90
C THR A 442 4.80 -14.93 2.42
N VAL A 443 3.58 -14.88 1.88
CA VAL A 443 3.27 -15.10 0.45
C VAL A 443 3.73 -16.47 -0.07
N SER A 444 3.25 -17.53 0.59
CA SER A 444 3.40 -18.95 0.23
C SER A 444 4.77 -19.61 0.34
#